data_AF-A0A814KRD4-F1
#
_entry.id   AF-A0A814KRD4-F1
#
_cell.length_a   1.000
_cell.length_b   1.000
_cell.length_c   1.000
_cell.angle_alpha   90.00
_cell.angle_beta   90.00
_cell.angle_gamma   90.00
#
_symmetry.space_group_name_H-M   'P 1'
#
loop_
_entity.id
_entity.type
_entity.pdbx_description
1 polymer ?
#
loop_
_entity_poly.entity_id
_entity_poly.type
_entity_poly.pdbx_seq_one_letter_code
_entity_poly.pdbx_strand_id
1 'polypeptide(L)'
;MSKSPGSPIKTSDEKLGRFSFVRGYHTPPQQSRTTTQDQIKNVPSDSSATKSKCSVSRCIGLELLILLLLLVLAALIIPIVVIILDTRSSPCSTTYSQTFTSGVTATTQCTAWQVFTTGLTCSSYSLMQMYGSNDPVGITVDSSSVATALAYALRYNATFGISYNGITWKIGSCTCCGGSSYEITATGILCSNPSGYTMRPCYGSGSCWGGINSATCGAATQTMSLHFE
;
A
#
# COMPACT_ATOMS: atom_id res chain seq x y z
N MET A 1 -26.12 7.66 -58.83
CA MET A 1 -25.22 6.50 -58.72
C MET A 1 -23.85 6.90 -59.26
N SER A 2 -22.91 7.27 -58.39
CA SER A 2 -21.51 7.51 -58.79
C SER A 2 -20.59 6.89 -57.75
N LYS A 3 -19.93 5.81 -58.16
CA LYS A 3 -18.88 5.09 -57.45
C LYS A 3 -17.61 5.96 -57.44
N SER A 4 -17.06 6.21 -56.25
CA SER A 4 -15.71 6.74 -56.10
C SER A 4 -14.73 5.57 -55.86
N PRO A 5 -13.59 5.49 -56.56
CA PRO A 5 -12.64 4.39 -56.44
C PRO A 5 -11.73 4.56 -55.20
N GLY A 6 -11.49 3.44 -54.53
CA GLY A 6 -10.71 3.35 -53.28
C GLY A 6 -9.21 3.54 -53.48
N SER A 7 -8.60 4.19 -52.49
CA SER A 7 -7.15 4.30 -52.35
C SER A 7 -6.55 3.03 -51.71
N PRO A 8 -5.39 2.56 -52.19
CA PRO A 8 -4.73 1.37 -51.67
C PRO A 8 -4.06 1.62 -50.31
N ILE A 9 -4.27 0.65 -49.41
CA ILE A 9 -3.63 0.51 -48.10
C ILE A 9 -2.15 0.17 -48.31
N LYS A 10 -1.26 1.02 -47.80
CA LYS A 10 0.16 0.69 -47.65
C LYS A 10 0.37 0.08 -46.27
N THR A 11 0.53 -1.22 -46.20
CA THR A 11 1.10 -1.93 -45.05
C THR A 11 2.61 -1.77 -45.07
N SER A 12 3.14 -0.93 -44.18
CA SER A 12 4.58 -0.91 -43.88
C SER A 12 4.85 -1.96 -42.80
N ASP A 13 5.53 -3.03 -43.21
CA ASP A 13 6.18 -4.01 -42.36
C ASP A 13 7.14 -3.31 -41.39
N GLU A 14 6.79 -3.27 -40.11
CA GLU A 14 7.71 -2.86 -39.06
C GLU A 14 8.34 -4.08 -38.40
N LYS A 15 9.64 -4.23 -38.67
CA LYS A 15 10.60 -5.17 -38.10
C LYS A 15 10.38 -5.39 -36.60
N LEU A 16 10.03 -6.62 -36.23
CA LEU A 16 10.14 -7.13 -34.87
C LEU A 16 11.62 -7.25 -34.47
N GLY A 17 12.11 -6.23 -33.76
CA GLY A 17 13.37 -6.27 -33.02
C GLY A 17 13.26 -7.23 -31.83
N ARG A 18 13.86 -8.40 -31.98
CA ARG A 18 13.97 -9.46 -30.96
C ARG A 18 14.95 -9.00 -29.86
N PHE A 19 14.46 -8.29 -28.85
CA PHE A 19 15.23 -7.97 -27.66
C PHE A 19 15.25 -9.17 -26.71
N SER A 20 16.34 -9.95 -26.75
CA SER A 20 16.66 -10.94 -25.72
C SER A 20 17.16 -10.23 -24.47
N PHE A 21 16.32 -10.07 -23.46
CA PHE A 21 16.73 -9.60 -22.14
C PHE A 21 17.36 -10.77 -21.36
N VAL A 22 18.68 -10.78 -21.29
CA VAL A 22 19.45 -11.73 -20.49
C VAL A 22 19.22 -11.42 -19.01
N ARG A 23 18.63 -12.38 -18.29
CA ARG A 23 18.55 -12.41 -16.82
C ARG A 23 19.96 -12.41 -16.22
N GLY A 24 20.31 -11.32 -15.54
CA GLY A 24 21.38 -11.31 -14.54
C GLY A 24 20.77 -11.22 -13.15
N TYR A 25 20.38 -12.35 -12.54
CA TYR A 25 20.11 -12.38 -11.11
C TYR A 25 21.45 -12.41 -10.38
N HIS A 26 21.86 -11.26 -9.86
CA HIS A 26 22.95 -11.19 -8.89
C HIS A 26 22.36 -11.53 -7.53
N THR A 27 22.50 -12.79 -7.12
CA THR A 27 22.22 -13.25 -5.75
C THR A 27 23.22 -12.60 -4.79
N PRO A 28 22.77 -11.84 -3.77
CA PRO A 28 23.66 -11.39 -2.71
C PRO A 28 24.14 -12.61 -1.89
N PRO A 29 25.40 -12.60 -1.43
CA PRO A 29 25.95 -13.68 -0.62
C PRO A 29 25.20 -13.79 0.71
N GLN A 30 24.68 -14.98 0.97
CA GLN A 30 24.19 -15.41 2.29
C GLN A 30 25.36 -15.38 3.28
N GLN A 31 25.34 -14.43 4.23
CA GLN A 31 26.24 -14.47 5.37
C GLN A 31 25.72 -15.49 6.39
N SER A 32 26.34 -16.66 6.38
CA SER A 32 26.23 -17.67 7.43
C SER A 32 26.66 -17.08 8.77
N ARG A 33 25.71 -16.90 9.70
CA ARG A 33 26.01 -16.50 11.07
C ARG A 33 26.34 -17.75 11.88
N THR A 34 27.64 -17.91 12.13
CA THR A 34 28.24 -18.97 12.93
C THR A 34 27.74 -18.90 14.37
N THR A 35 27.29 -20.04 14.87
CA THR A 35 26.98 -20.35 16.26
C THR A 35 28.27 -20.26 17.10
N THR A 36 28.31 -19.39 18.11
CA THR A 36 29.32 -19.46 19.17
C THR A 36 28.69 -20.10 20.39
N GLN A 37 29.02 -21.38 20.58
CA GLN A 37 28.75 -22.18 21.77
C GLN A 37 30.13 -22.41 22.41
N ASP A 38 30.45 -21.72 23.50
CA ASP A 38 31.57 -22.05 24.39
C ASP A 38 31.15 -21.80 25.83
N GLN A 39 30.93 -22.85 26.63
CA GLN A 39 31.89 -23.61 27.46
C GLN A 39 31.91 -23.15 28.94
N ILE A 40 31.12 -23.88 29.73
CA ILE A 40 31.44 -24.54 31.01
C ILE A 40 32.49 -23.88 31.92
N LYS A 41 32.08 -23.52 33.15
CA LYS A 41 32.96 -23.64 34.31
C LYS A 41 32.21 -24.19 35.53
N ASN A 42 32.47 -25.47 35.80
CA ASN A 42 32.18 -26.17 37.05
C ASN A 42 32.96 -25.51 38.19
N VAL A 43 32.30 -25.27 39.33
CA VAL A 43 32.92 -24.84 40.60
C VAL A 43 32.25 -25.62 41.74
N PRO A 44 33.01 -26.00 42.80
CA PRO A 44 32.72 -27.16 43.62
C PRO A 44 31.65 -26.93 44.69
N SER A 45 30.98 -28.03 44.98
CA SER A 45 30.28 -28.34 46.22
C SER A 45 31.24 -28.31 47.40
N ASP A 46 31.00 -27.44 48.38
CA ASP A 46 31.39 -27.71 49.76
C ASP A 46 30.41 -27.12 50.76
N SER A 47 29.99 -28.02 51.66
CA SER A 47 29.04 -27.82 52.74
C SER A 47 29.74 -27.25 53.98
N SER A 48 29.23 -26.17 54.56
CA SER A 48 29.56 -25.81 55.95
C SER A 48 28.36 -25.12 56.60
N ALA A 49 27.59 -25.90 57.35
CA ALA A 49 26.51 -25.42 58.18
C ALA A 49 27.06 -24.63 59.38
N THR A 50 26.67 -23.36 59.49
CA THR A 50 26.77 -22.60 60.75
C THR A 50 25.40 -22.03 61.09
N LYS A 51 24.80 -22.56 62.17
CA LYS A 51 23.56 -22.08 62.77
C LYS A 51 23.80 -20.68 63.36
N SER A 52 23.48 -19.65 62.61
CA SER A 52 23.38 -18.28 63.13
C SER A 52 21.97 -18.06 63.68
N LYS A 53 21.88 -17.72 64.96
CA LYS A 53 20.63 -17.34 65.64
C LYS A 53 20.12 -16.05 65.01
N CYS A 54 19.09 -16.15 64.19
CA CYS A 54 18.43 -15.01 63.57
C CYS A 54 17.66 -14.24 64.64
N SER A 55 18.16 -13.05 64.98
CA SER A 55 17.45 -12.06 65.78
C SER A 55 16.23 -11.59 64.98
N VAL A 56 15.05 -12.05 65.39
CA VAL A 56 13.74 -11.87 64.72
C VAL A 56 13.37 -10.38 64.51
N SER A 57 14.05 -9.47 65.20
CA SER A 57 13.79 -8.03 65.12
C SER A 57 14.38 -7.32 63.90
N ARG A 58 15.22 -7.99 63.08
CA ARG A 58 15.82 -7.40 61.87
C ARG A 58 15.25 -7.91 60.54
N CYS A 59 14.35 -8.90 60.55
CA CYS A 59 13.79 -9.49 59.34
C CYS A 59 12.61 -8.69 58.75
N ILE A 60 11.84 -7.97 59.58
CA ILE A 60 10.63 -7.25 59.14
C ILE A 60 10.99 -6.05 58.24
N GLY A 61 12.10 -5.37 58.53
CA GLY A 61 12.53 -4.21 57.74
C GLY A 61 13.01 -4.58 56.33
N LEU A 62 13.62 -5.76 56.16
CA LEU A 62 14.11 -6.22 54.87
C LEU A 62 12.96 -6.68 53.95
N GLU A 63 11.98 -7.39 54.50
CA GLU A 63 10.78 -7.80 53.76
C GLU A 63 9.97 -6.58 53.28
N LEU A 64 9.81 -5.56 54.13
CA LEU A 64 9.13 -4.32 53.74
C LEU A 64 9.90 -3.58 52.64
N LEU A 65 11.23 -3.56 52.71
CA LEU A 65 12.08 -2.92 51.70
C LEU A 65 12.00 -3.65 50.35
N ILE A 66 11.97 -4.98 50.35
CA ILE A 66 11.82 -5.81 49.15
C ILE A 66 10.45 -5.58 48.50
N LEU A 67 9.36 -5.55 49.29
CA LEU A 67 8.02 -5.26 48.77
C LEU A 67 7.91 -3.85 48.19
N LEU A 68 8.51 -2.85 48.85
CA LEU A 68 8.54 -1.48 48.34
C LEU A 68 9.32 -1.38 47.02
N LEU A 69 10.45 -2.08 46.91
CA LEU A 69 11.26 -2.12 45.69
C LEU A 69 10.49 -2.78 44.53
N LEU A 70 9.78 -3.88 44.78
CA LEU A 70 8.96 -4.56 43.77
C LEU A 70 7.79 -3.69 43.29
N LEU A 71 7.14 -2.95 44.19
CA LEU A 71 6.07 -2.03 43.83
C LEU A 71 6.57 -0.86 42.97
N VAL A 72 7.74 -0.29 43.30
CA VAL A 72 8.37 0.77 42.50
C VAL A 72 8.81 0.25 41.13
N LEU A 73 9.39 -0.95 41.08
CA LEU A 73 9.80 -1.59 39.83
C LEU A 73 8.59 -1.89 38.93
N ALA A 74 7.50 -2.41 39.48
CA ALA A 74 6.26 -2.66 38.75
C ALA A 74 5.65 -1.34 38.22
N ALA A 75 5.59 -0.29 39.04
CA ALA A 75 5.07 1.02 38.63
C ALA A 75 5.89 1.67 37.50
N LEU A 76 7.19 1.37 37.38
CA LEU A 76 8.05 1.84 36.30
C LEU A 76 7.96 0.96 35.05
N ILE A 77 7.82 -0.36 35.19
CA ILE A 77 7.80 -1.30 34.07
C ILE A 77 6.42 -1.34 33.39
N ILE A 78 5.32 -1.25 34.13
CA ILE A 78 3.95 -1.32 33.59
C ILE A 78 3.69 -0.27 32.48
N PRO A 79 3.99 1.03 32.63
CA PRO A 79 3.74 2.00 31.55
C PRO A 79 4.62 1.74 30.32
N ILE A 80 5.84 1.24 30.51
CA ILE A 80 6.76 0.88 29.41
C ILE A 80 6.22 -0.32 28.63
N VAL A 81 5.75 -1.35 29.32
CA VAL A 81 5.15 -2.55 28.71
C VAL A 81 3.85 -2.20 27.96
N VAL A 82 3.02 -1.29 28.49
CA VAL A 82 1.82 -0.80 27.81
C VAL A 82 2.17 -0.05 26.53
N ILE A 83 3.21 0.81 26.53
CA ILE A 83 3.68 1.52 25.33
C ILE A 83 4.21 0.56 24.26
N ILE A 84 4.88 -0.53 24.66
CA ILE A 84 5.42 -1.53 23.71
C ILE A 84 4.29 -2.41 23.13
N LEU A 85 3.27 -2.74 23.93
CA LEU A 85 2.15 -3.60 23.53
C LEU A 85 1.07 -2.88 22.70
N ASP A 86 1.03 -1.55 22.71
CA ASP A 86 0.09 -0.75 21.90
C ASP A 86 0.65 -0.36 20.52
N THR A 87 1.58 -1.17 19.99
CA THR A 87 1.94 -1.17 18.57
C THR A 87 0.94 -1.97 17.75
N ARG A 88 -0.37 -1.83 18.05
CA ARG A 88 -1.38 -2.20 17.07
C ARG A 88 -1.23 -1.21 15.94
N SER A 89 -0.48 -1.61 14.92
CA SER A 89 -0.59 -1.03 13.58
C SER A 89 -2.07 -0.83 13.33
N SER A 90 -2.55 0.41 13.35
CA SER A 90 -3.91 0.68 12.87
C SER A 90 -4.03 -0.04 11.54
N PRO A 91 -5.13 -0.80 11.31
CA PRO A 91 -5.30 -1.47 10.03
C PRO A 91 -5.16 -0.39 8.95
N CYS A 92 -4.39 -0.71 7.92
CA CYS A 92 -3.96 0.21 6.89
C CYS A 92 -5.09 0.54 5.91
N SER A 93 -6.19 1.06 6.45
CA SER A 93 -7.45 1.24 5.76
C SER A 93 -7.64 2.70 5.37
N THR A 94 -7.74 2.97 4.07
CA THR A 94 -7.96 4.32 3.54
C THR A 94 -8.85 4.25 2.31
N THR A 95 -9.81 5.17 2.23
CA THR A 95 -10.79 5.21 1.14
C THR A 95 -10.89 6.61 0.58
N TYR A 96 -10.66 6.73 -0.72
CA TYR A 96 -11.14 7.86 -1.49
C TYR A 96 -12.57 7.58 -1.94
N SER A 97 -13.50 8.50 -1.70
CA SER A 97 -14.86 8.40 -2.22
C SER A 97 -15.42 9.78 -2.48
N GLN A 98 -15.77 10.08 -3.73
CA GLN A 98 -16.23 11.39 -4.16
C GLN A 98 -17.31 11.28 -5.24
N THR A 99 -18.27 12.20 -5.21
CA THR A 99 -19.30 12.32 -6.25
C THR A 99 -18.79 13.16 -7.41
N PHE A 100 -18.94 12.63 -8.61
CA PHE A 100 -18.62 13.28 -9.87
C PHE A 100 -19.90 13.53 -10.65
N THR A 101 -20.08 14.77 -11.12
CA THR A 101 -21.29 15.19 -11.83
C THR A 101 -21.01 15.26 -13.32
N SER A 102 -21.92 14.71 -14.12
CA SER A 102 -21.80 14.77 -15.57
C SER A 102 -21.73 16.23 -16.07
N GLY A 103 -20.85 16.49 -17.03
CA GLY A 103 -20.61 17.83 -17.58
C GLY A 103 -19.84 18.80 -16.67
N VAL A 104 -19.42 18.38 -15.47
CA VAL A 104 -18.76 19.25 -14.50
C VAL A 104 -17.28 18.88 -14.34
N THR A 105 -16.42 19.90 -14.34
CA THR A 105 -14.99 19.77 -14.02
C THR A 105 -14.80 19.43 -12.54
N ALA A 106 -14.02 18.39 -12.25
CA ALA A 106 -13.92 17.78 -10.93
C ALA A 106 -12.88 18.45 -9.99
N THR A 107 -12.95 19.79 -9.83
CA THR A 107 -11.93 20.57 -9.09
C THR A 107 -11.81 20.14 -7.63
N THR A 108 -12.92 20.03 -6.90
CA THR A 108 -12.92 19.62 -5.48
C THR A 108 -12.44 18.17 -5.32
N GLN A 109 -12.88 17.30 -6.23
CA GLN A 109 -12.53 15.89 -6.24
C GLN A 109 -11.04 15.68 -6.53
N CYS A 110 -10.44 16.51 -7.39
CA CYS A 110 -9.01 16.52 -7.64
C CYS A 110 -8.22 16.89 -6.38
N THR A 111 -8.59 17.95 -5.66
CA THR A 111 -7.92 18.31 -4.40
C THR A 111 -7.99 17.17 -3.38
N ALA A 112 -9.17 16.56 -3.23
CA ALA A 112 -9.34 15.40 -2.36
C ALA A 112 -8.50 14.20 -2.81
N TRP A 113 -8.36 13.99 -4.12
CA TRP A 113 -7.55 12.92 -4.69
C TRP A 113 -6.07 13.07 -4.35
N GLN A 114 -5.54 14.28 -4.45
CA GLN A 114 -4.14 14.58 -4.09
C GLN A 114 -3.86 14.35 -2.59
N VAL A 115 -4.80 14.74 -1.73
CA VAL A 115 -4.71 14.45 -0.29
C VAL A 115 -4.73 12.95 -0.03
N PHE A 116 -5.62 12.23 -0.72
CA PHE A 116 -5.71 10.77 -0.59
C PHE A 116 -4.42 10.06 -1.03
N THR A 117 -3.90 10.35 -2.23
CA THR A 117 -2.72 9.64 -2.75
C THR A 117 -1.47 9.92 -1.92
N THR A 118 -1.30 11.14 -1.40
CA THR A 118 -0.20 11.48 -0.49
C THR A 118 -0.33 10.82 0.89
N GLY A 119 -1.56 10.50 1.31
CA GLY A 119 -1.88 9.79 2.54
C GLY A 119 -1.67 8.27 2.51
N LEU A 120 -1.28 7.67 1.38
CA LEU A 120 -1.03 6.23 1.26
C LEU A 120 0.31 5.81 1.91
N THR A 121 0.41 5.96 3.24
CA THR A 121 1.67 5.89 3.99
C THR A 121 2.03 4.52 4.54
N CYS A 122 1.16 3.53 4.38
CA CYS A 122 1.40 2.20 4.95
C CYS A 122 2.58 1.46 4.33
N SER A 123 3.19 0.60 5.13
CA SER A 123 4.25 -0.32 4.68
C SER A 123 3.71 -1.39 3.74
N SER A 124 2.46 -1.81 3.93
CA SER A 124 1.79 -2.78 3.07
C SER A 124 0.27 -2.57 3.09
N TYR A 125 -0.35 -2.90 1.97
CA TYR A 125 -1.79 -3.08 1.81
C TYR A 125 -2.02 -4.53 1.39
N SER A 126 -3.04 -5.16 1.94
CA SER A 126 -3.51 -6.50 1.61
C SER A 126 -4.52 -6.52 0.46
N LEU A 127 -5.30 -5.45 0.30
CA LEU A 127 -6.34 -5.33 -0.70
C LEU A 127 -6.42 -3.92 -1.30
N MET A 128 -6.86 -3.85 -2.55
CA MET A 128 -7.32 -2.62 -3.20
C MET A 128 -8.63 -2.89 -3.93
N GLN A 129 -9.62 -2.00 -3.81
CA GLN A 129 -10.87 -2.10 -4.56
C GLN A 129 -11.22 -0.78 -5.25
N MET A 130 -11.63 -0.85 -6.52
CA MET A 130 -12.15 0.27 -7.29
C MET A 130 -13.61 0.00 -7.65
N TYR A 131 -14.53 0.86 -7.21
CA TYR A 131 -15.98 0.67 -7.34
C TYR A 131 -16.72 2.02 -7.35
N GLY A 132 -18.00 2.01 -7.69
CA GLY A 132 -18.80 3.24 -7.70
C GLY A 132 -20.29 3.02 -7.50
N SER A 133 -21.07 4.09 -7.39
CA SER A 133 -22.53 4.00 -7.19
C SER A 133 -23.26 3.34 -8.36
N ASN A 134 -22.67 3.39 -9.57
CA ASN A 134 -23.22 2.76 -10.78
C ASN A 134 -22.68 1.34 -11.02
N ASP A 135 -21.64 0.95 -10.30
CA ASP A 135 -21.08 -0.42 -10.28
C ASP A 135 -20.54 -0.70 -8.86
N PRO A 136 -21.42 -1.10 -7.92
CA PRO A 136 -21.05 -1.29 -6.53
C PRO A 136 -20.21 -2.55 -6.29
N VAL A 137 -20.16 -3.48 -7.24
CA VAL A 137 -19.29 -4.67 -7.16
C VAL A 137 -17.86 -4.26 -7.44
N GLY A 138 -17.65 -3.49 -8.51
CA GLY A 138 -16.35 -2.98 -8.89
C GLY A 138 -15.34 -4.09 -9.22
N ILE A 139 -14.07 -3.79 -9.04
CA ILE A 139 -12.95 -4.73 -9.19
C ILE A 139 -12.01 -4.68 -8.00
N THR A 140 -11.46 -5.84 -7.66
CA THR A 140 -10.63 -6.04 -6.49
C THR A 140 -9.26 -6.62 -6.86
N VAL A 141 -8.25 -6.16 -6.16
CA VAL A 141 -6.90 -6.74 -6.09
C VAL A 141 -6.73 -7.26 -4.67
N ASP A 142 -6.72 -8.58 -4.51
CA ASP A 142 -6.59 -9.31 -3.24
C ASP A 142 -5.16 -9.85 -3.03
N SER A 143 -4.17 -9.20 -3.64
CA SER A 143 -2.76 -9.53 -3.51
C SER A 143 -2.00 -8.39 -2.83
N SER A 144 -1.41 -8.68 -1.67
CA SER A 144 -0.72 -7.66 -0.88
C SER A 144 0.45 -7.00 -1.63
N SER A 145 1.22 -7.77 -2.41
CA SER A 145 2.32 -7.22 -3.19
C SER A 145 1.83 -6.29 -4.31
N VAL A 146 0.72 -6.64 -4.98
CA VAL A 146 0.15 -5.85 -6.08
C VAL A 146 -0.54 -4.59 -5.54
N ALA A 147 -1.38 -4.72 -4.50
CA ALA A 147 -2.05 -3.59 -3.87
C ALA A 147 -1.02 -2.57 -3.32
N THR A 148 0.01 -3.05 -2.63
CA THR A 148 1.10 -2.19 -2.12
C THR A 148 1.84 -1.47 -3.25
N ALA A 149 2.16 -2.17 -4.34
CA ALA A 149 2.83 -1.56 -5.48
C ALA A 149 1.98 -0.48 -6.16
N LEU A 150 0.66 -0.70 -6.29
CA LEU A 150 -0.28 0.29 -6.82
C LEU A 150 -0.37 1.51 -5.90
N ALA A 151 -0.47 1.32 -4.58
CA ALA A 151 -0.50 2.42 -3.61
C ALA A 151 0.78 3.28 -3.66
N TYR A 152 1.95 2.63 -3.72
CA TYR A 152 3.22 3.35 -3.86
C TYR A 152 3.34 4.10 -5.17
N ALA A 153 2.92 3.50 -6.29
CA ALA A 153 2.93 4.18 -7.57
C ALA A 153 2.02 5.42 -7.57
N LEU A 154 0.83 5.34 -6.96
CA LEU A 154 -0.05 6.49 -6.77
C LEU A 154 0.58 7.58 -5.88
N ARG A 155 1.13 7.19 -4.72
CA ARG A 155 1.72 8.12 -3.76
C ARG A 155 2.88 8.91 -4.33
N TYR A 156 3.77 8.23 -5.04
CA TYR A 156 5.00 8.82 -5.56
C TYR A 156 4.84 9.39 -6.96
N ASN A 157 3.63 9.38 -7.53
CA ASN A 157 3.40 9.78 -8.92
C ASN A 157 4.39 9.04 -9.84
N ALA A 158 4.44 7.71 -9.73
CA ALA A 158 5.32 6.87 -10.53
C ALA A 158 4.54 6.19 -11.66
N THR A 159 5.17 6.05 -12.82
CA THR A 159 4.62 5.22 -13.89
C THR A 159 4.78 3.74 -13.50
N PHE A 160 3.67 3.00 -13.48
CA PHE A 160 3.66 1.61 -13.07
C PHE A 160 2.66 0.81 -13.91
N GLY A 161 2.92 -0.48 -14.08
CA GLY A 161 1.99 -1.37 -14.77
C GLY A 161 2.19 -2.81 -14.38
N ILE A 162 1.08 -3.53 -14.20
CA ILE A 162 1.07 -4.92 -13.81
C ILE A 162 -0.20 -5.60 -14.32
N SER A 163 -0.09 -6.88 -14.69
CA SER A 163 -1.26 -7.71 -14.96
C SER A 163 -1.57 -8.58 -13.75
N TYR A 164 -2.83 -8.57 -13.31
CA TYR A 164 -3.30 -9.33 -12.15
C TYR A 164 -4.73 -9.82 -12.43
N ASN A 165 -5.00 -11.12 -12.19
CA ASN A 165 -6.30 -11.76 -12.47
C ASN A 165 -6.88 -11.45 -13.86
N GLY A 166 -6.02 -11.40 -14.89
CA GLY A 166 -6.42 -11.10 -16.28
C GLY A 166 -6.69 -9.61 -16.56
N ILE A 167 -6.58 -8.74 -15.57
CA ILE A 167 -6.75 -7.29 -15.68
C ILE A 167 -5.39 -6.62 -15.77
N THR A 168 -5.21 -5.68 -16.71
CA THR A 168 -3.97 -4.91 -16.82
C THR A 168 -4.14 -3.55 -16.16
N TRP A 169 -3.46 -3.39 -15.03
CA TRP A 169 -3.42 -2.15 -14.27
C TRP A 169 -2.30 -1.25 -14.79
N LYS A 170 -2.59 0.05 -14.90
CA LYS A 170 -1.62 1.09 -15.21
C LYS A 170 -1.83 2.28 -14.28
N ILE A 171 -0.72 2.85 -13.84
CA ILE A 171 -0.66 4.16 -13.19
C ILE A 171 0.34 5.00 -13.99
N GLY A 172 -0.02 6.25 -14.25
CA GLY A 172 0.88 7.16 -14.94
C GLY A 172 0.29 8.55 -15.12
N SER A 173 1.12 9.46 -15.61
CA SER A 173 0.69 10.82 -15.92
C SER A 173 -0.08 10.86 -17.25
N CYS A 174 -1.22 11.55 -17.26
CA CYS A 174 -1.80 12.12 -18.47
C CYS A 174 -1.54 13.62 -18.53
N THR A 175 -1.05 14.07 -19.68
CA THR A 175 -0.90 15.49 -20.04
C THR A 175 -1.93 15.95 -21.07
N CYS A 176 -2.93 15.13 -21.34
CA CYS A 176 -4.05 15.44 -22.21
C CYS A 176 -4.88 16.62 -21.68
N CYS A 177 -5.33 17.50 -22.59
CA CYS A 177 -6.28 18.58 -22.29
C CYS A 177 -5.85 19.61 -21.23
N GLY A 178 -4.53 19.83 -21.06
CA GLY A 178 -3.98 20.98 -20.32
C GLY A 178 -3.81 20.78 -18.81
N GLY A 179 -3.98 19.55 -18.30
CA GLY A 179 -3.69 19.21 -16.90
C GLY A 179 -2.68 18.07 -16.79
N SER A 180 -1.88 18.08 -15.72
CA SER A 180 -1.07 16.94 -15.30
C SER A 180 -1.89 16.15 -14.27
N SER A 181 -2.46 15.02 -14.67
CA SER A 181 -3.21 14.13 -13.76
C SER A 181 -2.56 12.77 -13.69
N TYR A 182 -2.50 12.19 -12.49
CA TYR A 182 -2.15 10.78 -12.34
C TYR A 182 -3.42 9.94 -12.43
N GLU A 183 -3.45 9.10 -13.46
CA GLU A 183 -4.53 8.17 -13.76
C GLU A 183 -4.21 6.81 -13.18
N ILE A 184 -5.20 6.14 -12.61
CA ILE A 184 -5.19 4.69 -12.39
C ILE A 184 -6.25 4.08 -13.31
N THR A 185 -5.85 3.07 -14.07
CA THR A 185 -6.77 2.36 -14.98
C THR A 185 -6.51 0.85 -14.97
N ALA A 186 -7.57 0.08 -15.07
CA ALA A 186 -7.58 -1.37 -15.23
C ALA A 186 -7.84 -1.79 -16.71
N THR A 187 -7.82 -0.82 -17.64
CA THR A 187 -7.98 -1.07 -19.08
C THR A 187 -6.65 -1.34 -19.80
N GLY A 188 -5.53 -1.06 -19.13
CA GLY A 188 -4.19 -1.15 -19.70
C GLY A 188 -3.75 0.04 -20.56
N ILE A 189 -4.62 1.02 -20.79
CA ILE A 189 -4.35 2.17 -21.67
C ILE A 189 -4.52 3.48 -20.90
N LEU A 190 -3.41 4.14 -20.59
CA LEU A 190 -3.41 5.48 -20.00
C LEU A 190 -3.82 6.53 -21.03
N CYS A 191 -4.31 7.68 -20.56
CA CYS A 191 -4.42 8.90 -21.37
C CYS A 191 -5.37 8.81 -22.56
N SER A 192 -6.21 7.78 -22.59
CA SER A 192 -7.21 7.56 -23.63
C SER A 192 -8.60 7.82 -23.04
N ASN A 193 -9.67 7.69 -23.83
CA ASN A 193 -11.03 7.70 -23.29
C ASN A 193 -11.60 6.28 -23.35
N PRO A 194 -10.99 5.30 -22.66
CA PRO A 194 -11.46 3.94 -22.74
C PRO A 194 -12.82 3.85 -22.06
N SER A 195 -13.51 2.74 -22.28
CA SER A 195 -14.57 2.33 -21.36
C SER A 195 -13.97 1.34 -20.37
N GLY A 196 -14.29 1.47 -19.08
CA GLY A 196 -13.84 0.54 -18.05
C GLY A 196 -13.39 1.20 -16.75
N TYR A 197 -12.70 0.46 -15.91
CA TYR A 197 -12.28 0.91 -14.59
C TYR A 197 -11.12 1.90 -14.66
N THR A 198 -11.44 3.19 -14.70
CA THR A 198 -10.47 4.28 -14.74
C THR A 198 -10.88 5.37 -13.76
N MET A 199 -9.91 5.88 -13.00
CA MET A 199 -10.05 7.07 -12.16
C MET A 199 -8.93 8.07 -12.48
N ARG A 200 -9.34 9.31 -12.74
CA ARG A 200 -8.46 10.44 -13.01
C ARG A 200 -9.11 11.75 -12.55
N PRO A 201 -9.30 11.93 -11.22
CA PRO A 201 -10.05 13.07 -10.70
C PRO A 201 -9.48 14.44 -11.08
N CYS A 202 -8.17 14.51 -11.36
CA CYS A 202 -7.48 15.72 -11.79
C CYS A 202 -7.43 15.93 -13.31
N TYR A 203 -8.23 15.19 -14.08
CA TYR A 203 -8.28 15.32 -15.53
C TYR A 203 -8.92 16.66 -15.93
N GLY A 204 -8.06 17.66 -16.16
CA GLY A 204 -8.30 18.90 -16.92
C GLY A 204 -9.69 19.54 -16.83
N SER A 205 -10.12 20.15 -17.93
CA SER A 205 -11.47 20.70 -18.09
C SER A 205 -12.41 19.65 -18.67
N GLY A 206 -13.63 19.55 -18.12
CA GLY A 206 -14.70 18.69 -18.64
C GLY A 206 -15.04 17.47 -17.78
N SER A 207 -15.81 16.54 -18.37
CA SER A 207 -16.42 15.38 -17.71
C SER A 207 -15.64 14.07 -17.89
N CYS A 208 -14.32 14.17 -18.00
CA CYS A 208 -13.42 13.07 -18.34
C CYS A 208 -12.67 12.50 -17.12
N TRP A 209 -13.29 12.55 -15.95
CA TRP A 209 -12.67 12.24 -14.64
C TRP A 209 -12.49 10.75 -14.34
N GLY A 210 -13.01 9.86 -15.19
CA GLY A 210 -13.11 8.44 -14.89
C GLY A 210 -14.35 7.84 -15.54
N GLY A 211 -14.57 6.56 -15.33
CA GLY A 211 -15.77 5.92 -15.83
C GLY A 211 -15.89 4.49 -15.38
N ILE A 212 -15.78 4.23 -14.07
CA ILE A 212 -15.86 2.90 -13.43
C ILE A 212 -16.91 2.03 -14.14
N ASN A 213 -16.41 1.12 -14.97
CA ASN A 213 -17.15 0.22 -15.85
C ASN A 213 -18.08 0.84 -16.93
N SER A 214 -17.74 2.02 -17.44
CA SER A 214 -18.48 2.79 -18.45
C SER A 214 -17.53 3.76 -19.19
N ALA A 215 -18.06 4.65 -20.03
CA ALA A 215 -17.27 5.62 -20.77
C ALA A 215 -16.55 6.60 -19.83
N THR A 216 -15.26 6.83 -20.06
CA THR A 216 -14.46 7.71 -19.19
C THR A 216 -14.73 9.22 -19.40
N CYS A 217 -15.38 9.60 -20.50
CA CYS A 217 -15.78 10.98 -20.83
C CYS A 217 -17.27 11.05 -21.09
N GLY A 218 -17.93 12.08 -20.57
CA GLY A 218 -19.40 12.16 -20.63
C GLY A 218 -20.07 11.09 -19.76
N ALA A 219 -19.35 10.56 -18.76
CA ALA A 219 -19.87 9.61 -17.81
C ALA A 219 -21.11 10.19 -17.08
N ALA A 220 -22.05 9.29 -16.72
CA ALA A 220 -23.18 9.66 -15.88
C ALA A 220 -22.70 10.06 -14.48
N THR A 221 -23.48 10.91 -13.81
CA THR A 221 -23.21 11.29 -12.41
C THR A 221 -23.14 10.05 -11.53
N GLN A 222 -22.07 9.93 -10.74
CA GLN A 222 -21.86 8.81 -9.84
C GLN A 222 -20.87 9.14 -8.72
N THR A 223 -20.92 8.39 -7.63
CA THR A 223 -19.84 8.36 -6.64
C THR A 223 -18.81 7.32 -7.06
N MET A 224 -17.54 7.71 -7.14
CA MET A 224 -16.42 6.81 -7.45
C MET A 224 -15.56 6.63 -6.20
N SER A 225 -15.11 5.40 -5.97
CA SER A 225 -14.36 5.02 -4.79
C SER A 225 -13.12 4.19 -5.12
N LEU A 226 -12.05 4.44 -4.38
CA LEU A 226 -10.83 3.64 -4.36
C LEU A 226 -10.45 3.37 -2.91
N HIS A 227 -10.45 2.09 -2.54
CA HIS A 227 -10.18 1.61 -1.20
C HIS A 227 -8.88 0.82 -1.15
N PHE A 228 -8.10 1.01 -0.09
CA PHE A 228 -6.96 0.16 0.27
C PHE A 228 -7.09 -0.28 1.73
N GLU A 229 -6.73 -1.53 2.04
CA GLU A 229 -6.64 -2.08 3.41
C GLU A 229 -5.45 -3.02 3.59
#